data_AF-B7PS64-F1
#
_entry.id   AF-B7PS64-F1
#
_cell.length_a   1.000
_cell.length_b   1.000
_cell.length_c   1.000
_cell.angle_alpha   90.00
_cell.angle_beta   90.00
_cell.angle_gamma   90.00
#
_symmetry.space_group_name_H-M   'P 1'
#
loop_
_entity.id
_entity.type
_entity.pdbx_description
1 polymer ?
#
loop_
_entity_poly.entity_id
_entity_poly.type
_entity_poly.pdbx_seq_one_letter_code
_entity_poly.pdbx_strand_id
1 'polypeptide(L)'
;MHPVVGRGLIHVKGSEWKNMRACITSGFSALKLKLMMDHFAKVGDVFMDVLGEIADQGKEVNMLEPFQGLTMDYIGRAAFGIDNSFQRDLKNPFLITAQRAIREIMTGPFHVLAQCTTSFGVLAAPIFWLSRIFGTFSYKDFGEETAKVIELRKKHPELRRNDMLQNLIDAEYEELASTRASSGVSKTRALSSEEVIMNTTILFLGGFETSATALSFITYALGKHPDVQERVRQEVKEALNEGVSFI
;
A
#
# COMPACT_ATOMS: atom_id res chain seq x y z
N MET A 1 -11.49 8.55 -16.45
CA MET A 1 -10.72 7.64 -15.57
C MET A 1 -10.33 6.42 -16.38
N HIS A 2 -9.11 5.90 -16.22
CA HIS A 2 -8.65 4.73 -16.98
C HIS A 2 -9.46 3.48 -16.55
N PRO A 3 -9.92 2.62 -17.47
CA PRO A 3 -10.79 1.48 -17.15
C PRO A 3 -10.21 0.52 -16.10
N VAL A 4 -8.89 0.36 -16.11
CA VAL A 4 -8.15 -0.55 -15.21
C VAL A 4 -8.21 -0.03 -13.76
N VAL A 5 -8.06 1.28 -13.54
CA VAL A 5 -8.12 1.90 -12.20
C VAL A 5 -9.56 2.08 -11.70
N GLY A 6 -10.52 2.26 -12.61
CA GLY A 6 -11.92 2.52 -12.26
C GLY A 6 -12.64 1.37 -11.55
N ARG A 7 -12.10 0.14 -11.62
CA ARG A 7 -12.65 -1.05 -10.94
C ARG A 7 -11.97 -1.37 -9.59
N GLY A 8 -11.00 -0.57 -9.18
CA GLY A 8 -10.35 -0.72 -7.87
C GLY A 8 -11.20 -0.21 -6.72
N LEU A 9 -10.95 -0.72 -5.50
CA LEU A 9 -11.70 -0.43 -4.26
C LEU A 9 -11.99 1.06 -4.04
N ILE A 10 -11.04 1.95 -4.35
CA ILE A 10 -11.18 3.39 -4.10
C ILE A 10 -12.12 4.11 -5.10
N HIS A 11 -12.47 3.47 -6.22
CA HIS A 11 -13.26 4.09 -7.30
C HIS A 11 -14.64 3.46 -7.49
N VAL A 12 -14.80 2.16 -7.20
CA VAL A 12 -16.08 1.46 -7.29
C VAL A 12 -17.10 2.04 -6.31
N LYS A 13 -18.39 1.93 -6.65
CA LYS A 13 -19.51 2.49 -5.85
C LYS A 13 -20.57 1.44 -5.57
N GLY A 14 -21.45 1.73 -4.60
CA GLY A 14 -22.64 0.93 -4.32
C GLY A 14 -22.35 -0.52 -3.92
N SER A 15 -23.07 -1.47 -4.53
CA SER A 15 -22.94 -2.90 -4.24
C SER A 15 -21.57 -3.46 -4.63
N GLU A 16 -20.96 -2.98 -5.72
CA GLU A 16 -19.62 -3.40 -6.14
C GLU A 16 -18.57 -3.04 -5.09
N TRP A 17 -18.61 -1.81 -4.58
CA TRP A 17 -17.76 -1.38 -3.47
C TRP A 17 -17.97 -2.22 -2.22
N LYS A 18 -19.24 -2.50 -1.86
CA LYS A 18 -19.55 -3.32 -0.67
C LYS A 18 -18.93 -4.71 -0.76
N ASN A 19 -19.01 -5.34 -1.93
CA ASN A 19 -18.44 -6.66 -2.19
C ASN A 19 -16.90 -6.63 -2.17
N MET A 20 -16.29 -5.67 -2.86
CA MET A 20 -14.83 -5.50 -2.88
C MET A 20 -14.28 -5.26 -1.46
N ARG A 21 -14.94 -4.36 -0.71
CA ARG A 21 -14.58 -4.05 0.67
C ARG A 21 -14.67 -5.27 1.58
N ALA A 22 -15.69 -6.13 1.40
CA ALA A 22 -15.84 -7.33 2.22
C ALA A 22 -14.63 -8.29 2.08
N CYS A 23 -14.05 -8.41 0.88
CA CYS A 23 -12.88 -9.26 0.62
C CYS A 23 -11.62 -8.76 1.35
N ILE A 24 -11.49 -7.44 1.51
CA ILE A 24 -10.29 -6.79 2.06
C ILE A 24 -10.41 -6.56 3.58
N THR A 25 -11.61 -6.30 4.08
CA THR A 25 -11.86 -5.90 5.48
C THR A 25 -11.36 -6.92 6.50
N SER A 26 -11.42 -8.22 6.18
CA SER A 26 -10.95 -9.29 7.06
C SER A 26 -9.46 -9.14 7.42
N GLY A 27 -8.64 -8.63 6.49
CA GLY A 27 -7.21 -8.38 6.69
C GLY A 27 -6.90 -7.23 7.65
N PHE A 28 -7.84 -6.31 7.85
CA PHE A 28 -7.69 -5.14 8.72
C PHE A 28 -8.41 -5.30 10.07
N SER A 29 -8.81 -6.51 10.44
CA SER A 29 -9.41 -6.77 11.75
C SER A 29 -8.40 -6.57 12.88
N ALA A 30 -8.87 -6.19 14.07
CA ALA A 30 -8.01 -5.97 15.23
C ALA A 30 -7.14 -7.21 15.57
N LEU A 31 -7.71 -8.41 15.44
CA LEU A 31 -6.97 -9.65 15.65
C LEU A 31 -5.84 -9.82 14.61
N LYS A 32 -6.11 -9.54 13.33
CA LYS A 32 -5.07 -9.62 12.29
C LYS A 32 -3.96 -8.62 12.53
N LEU A 33 -4.29 -7.37 12.86
CA LEU A 33 -3.32 -6.35 13.22
C LEU A 33 -2.47 -6.77 14.42
N LYS A 34 -3.09 -7.34 15.47
CA LYS A 34 -2.36 -7.89 16.63
C LYS A 34 -1.37 -8.97 16.22
N LEU A 35 -1.77 -9.91 15.36
CA LEU A 35 -0.89 -10.98 14.86
C LEU A 35 0.26 -10.45 13.96
N MET A 36 0.16 -9.23 13.44
CA MET A 36 1.21 -8.59 12.63
C MET A 36 2.24 -7.84 13.49
N MET A 37 1.98 -7.63 14.79
CA MET A 37 2.83 -6.79 15.65
C MET A 37 4.26 -7.31 15.77
N ASP A 38 4.48 -8.62 15.89
CA ASP A 38 5.82 -9.20 15.93
C ASP A 38 6.62 -8.91 14.65
N HIS A 39 5.94 -8.90 13.50
CA HIS A 39 6.56 -8.54 12.24
C HIS A 39 6.88 -7.05 12.18
N PHE A 40 5.97 -6.21 12.67
CA PHE A 40 6.21 -4.77 12.74
C PHE A 40 7.37 -4.41 13.67
N ALA A 41 7.47 -5.05 14.83
CA ALA A 41 8.60 -4.88 15.75
C ALA A 41 9.93 -5.19 15.05
N LYS A 42 10.04 -6.36 14.38
CA LYS A 42 11.25 -6.75 13.64
C LYS A 42 11.61 -5.79 12.51
N VAL A 43 10.60 -5.26 11.80
CA VAL A 43 10.82 -4.26 10.75
C VAL A 43 11.32 -2.95 11.36
N GLY A 44 10.79 -2.56 12.52
CA GLY A 44 11.24 -1.40 13.30
C GLY A 44 12.67 -1.56 13.84
N ASP A 45 13.05 -2.74 14.31
CA ASP A 45 14.43 -3.00 14.77
C ASP A 45 15.45 -2.77 13.63
N VAL A 46 15.16 -3.31 12.44
CA VAL A 46 15.98 -3.06 11.23
C VAL A 46 16.05 -1.57 10.91
N PHE A 47 14.95 -0.83 11.10
CA PHE A 47 14.94 0.60 10.86
C PHE A 47 15.83 1.35 11.83
N MET A 48 15.84 0.97 13.11
CA MET A 48 16.71 1.57 14.11
C MET A 48 18.19 1.37 13.76
N ASP A 49 18.56 0.19 13.24
CA ASP A 49 19.91 -0.06 12.75
C ASP A 49 20.26 0.84 11.55
N VAL A 50 19.33 0.96 10.57
CA VAL A 50 19.50 1.85 9.41
C VAL A 50 19.65 3.31 9.83
N LEU A 51 18.84 3.76 10.79
CA LEU A 51 18.93 5.11 11.34
C LEU A 51 20.25 5.34 12.07
N GLY A 52 20.78 4.34 12.78
CA GLY A 52 22.10 4.41 13.41
C GLY A 52 23.19 4.67 12.38
N GLU A 53 23.22 3.88 11.30
CA GLU A 53 24.20 4.05 10.20
C GLU A 53 24.06 5.39 9.48
N ILE A 54 22.84 5.91 9.35
CA ILE A 54 22.60 7.25 8.81
C ILE A 54 23.13 8.32 9.77
N ALA A 55 22.86 8.18 11.07
CA ALA A 55 23.28 9.13 12.10
C ALA A 55 24.81 9.20 12.25
N ASP A 56 25.51 8.06 12.14
CA ASP A 56 26.97 7.96 12.22
C ASP A 56 27.68 8.76 11.12
N GLN A 57 26.99 9.06 10.01
CA GLN A 57 27.54 9.90 8.94
C GLN A 57 27.60 11.39 9.35
N GLY A 58 26.86 11.81 10.36
CA GLY A 58 26.83 13.19 10.86
C GLY A 58 26.30 14.21 9.85
N LYS A 59 25.46 13.77 8.89
CA LYS A 59 24.93 14.61 7.81
C LYS A 59 23.42 14.76 7.93
N GLU A 60 22.92 15.89 7.42
CA GLU A 60 21.48 16.06 7.21
C GLU A 60 20.99 15.09 6.15
N VAL A 61 19.84 14.47 6.39
CA VAL A 61 19.23 13.48 5.50
C VAL A 61 17.76 13.80 5.27
N ASN A 62 17.31 13.61 4.03
CA ASN A 62 15.90 13.63 3.70
C ASN A 62 15.23 12.33 4.20
N MET A 63 14.47 12.45 5.29
CA MET A 63 13.82 11.31 5.95
C MET A 63 12.72 10.63 5.12
N LEU A 64 12.24 11.24 4.04
CA LEU A 64 11.20 10.61 3.19
C LEU A 64 11.68 9.29 2.59
N GLU A 65 12.91 9.22 2.08
CA GLU A 65 13.43 8.01 1.45
C GLU A 65 13.59 6.84 2.45
N PRO A 66 14.22 7.03 3.63
CA PRO A 66 14.23 6.01 4.68
C PRO A 66 12.82 5.57 5.10
N PHE A 67 11.88 6.50 5.27
CA PHE A 67 10.52 6.15 5.66
C PHE A 67 9.76 5.41 4.55
N GLN A 68 10.01 5.70 3.27
CA GLN A 68 9.45 4.93 2.17
C GLN A 68 9.96 3.48 2.17
N GLY A 69 11.25 3.27 2.47
CA GLY A 69 11.80 1.93 2.68
C GLY A 69 11.12 1.20 3.85
N LEU A 70 10.96 1.88 4.99
CA LEU A 70 10.30 1.34 6.19
C LEU A 70 8.85 0.91 5.92
N THR A 71 8.06 1.80 5.33
CA THR A 71 6.64 1.53 5.11
C THR A 71 6.42 0.52 3.98
N MET A 72 7.33 0.45 3.01
CA MET A 72 7.34 -0.61 2.01
C MET A 72 7.61 -1.97 2.65
N ASP A 73 8.54 -2.07 3.61
CA ASP A 73 8.77 -3.31 4.38
C ASP A 73 7.52 -3.69 5.22
N TYR A 74 6.86 -2.71 5.86
CA TYR A 74 5.63 -2.97 6.61
C TYR A 74 4.52 -3.53 5.71
N ILE A 75 4.19 -2.86 4.60
CA ILE A 75 3.12 -3.33 3.73
C ILE A 75 3.51 -4.61 2.98
N GLY A 76 4.75 -4.70 2.50
CA GLY A 76 5.28 -5.84 1.76
C GLY A 76 5.21 -7.13 2.58
N ARG A 77 5.67 -7.09 3.83
CA ARG A 77 5.63 -8.26 4.71
C ARG A 77 4.23 -8.59 5.18
N ALA A 78 3.48 -7.58 5.62
CA ALA A 78 2.28 -7.82 6.40
C ALA A 78 1.01 -8.00 5.53
N ALA A 79 0.93 -7.36 4.37
CA ALA A 79 -0.19 -7.53 3.45
C ALA A 79 0.10 -8.56 2.34
N PHE A 80 1.36 -8.72 1.92
CA PHE A 80 1.71 -9.48 0.72
C PHE A 80 2.72 -10.60 0.93
N GLY A 81 3.29 -10.73 2.13
CA GLY A 81 4.28 -11.75 2.44
C GLY A 81 5.57 -11.66 1.61
N ILE A 82 5.89 -10.49 1.06
CA ILE A 82 7.17 -10.21 0.40
C ILE A 82 8.21 -9.98 1.49
N ASP A 83 9.23 -10.83 1.53
CA ASP A 83 10.34 -10.70 2.48
C ASP A 83 11.61 -10.22 1.77
N ASN A 84 11.53 -8.98 1.28
CA ASN A 84 12.70 -8.21 0.84
C ASN A 84 12.96 -7.13 1.89
N SER A 85 14.23 -6.74 2.06
CA SER A 85 14.59 -5.58 2.90
C SER A 85 14.72 -4.33 2.04
N PHE A 86 13.60 -3.64 1.80
CA PHE A 86 13.56 -2.37 1.08
C PHE A 86 14.29 -1.27 1.83
N GLN A 87 14.32 -1.34 3.18
CA GLN A 87 15.08 -0.40 4.02
C GLN A 87 16.58 -0.39 3.74
N ARG A 88 17.15 -1.55 3.40
CA ARG A 88 18.59 -1.72 3.13
C ARG A 88 18.93 -1.57 1.64
N ASP A 89 17.95 -1.78 0.76
CA ASP A 89 18.08 -1.63 -0.68
C ASP A 89 17.02 -0.66 -1.22
N LEU A 90 17.26 0.64 -1.01
CA LEU A 90 16.40 1.70 -1.58
C LEU A 90 16.43 1.75 -3.11
N LYS A 91 17.38 1.04 -3.75
CA LYS A 91 17.50 0.95 -5.20
C LYS A 91 16.74 -0.24 -5.79
N ASN A 92 15.98 -0.95 -4.95
CA ASN A 92 15.19 -2.09 -5.39
C ASN A 92 14.24 -1.69 -6.54
N PRO A 93 14.23 -2.40 -7.68
CA PRO A 93 13.38 -2.05 -8.82
C PRO A 93 11.88 -1.99 -8.50
N PHE A 94 11.40 -2.79 -7.55
CA PHE A 94 10.01 -2.77 -7.12
C PHE A 94 9.67 -1.45 -6.40
N LEU A 95 10.54 -1.00 -5.49
CA LEU A 95 10.39 0.27 -4.77
C LEU A 95 10.49 1.47 -5.72
N ILE A 96 11.49 1.48 -6.60
CA ILE A 96 11.65 2.56 -7.59
C ILE A 96 10.42 2.66 -8.49
N THR A 97 9.90 1.53 -8.97
CA THR A 97 8.70 1.49 -9.82
C THR A 97 7.47 2.00 -9.05
N ALA A 98 7.33 1.64 -7.77
CA ALA A 98 6.24 2.15 -6.92
C ALA A 98 6.33 3.68 -6.70
N GLN A 99 7.52 4.20 -6.38
CA GLN A 99 7.77 5.63 -6.22
C GLN A 99 7.49 6.40 -7.53
N ARG A 100 7.92 5.86 -8.68
CA ARG A 100 7.63 6.45 -9.99
C ARG A 100 6.14 6.48 -10.26
N ALA A 101 5.43 5.36 -10.01
CA ALA A 101 4.00 5.27 -10.21
C ALA A 101 3.26 6.36 -9.45
N ILE A 102 3.54 6.55 -8.16
CA ILE A 102 2.89 7.58 -7.35
C ILE A 102 3.24 8.98 -7.82
N ARG A 103 4.52 9.27 -8.06
CA ARG A 103 4.96 10.58 -8.53
C ARG A 103 4.21 10.95 -9.82
N GLU A 104 4.17 10.05 -10.80
CA GLU A 104 3.48 10.31 -12.05
C GLU A 104 1.96 10.44 -11.90
N ILE A 105 1.33 9.67 -11.01
CA ILE A 105 -0.10 9.80 -10.69
C ILE A 105 -0.43 11.17 -10.08
N MET A 106 0.46 11.71 -9.23
CA MET A 106 0.20 12.91 -8.43
C MET A 106 0.78 14.20 -9.03
N THR A 107 1.84 14.12 -9.84
CA THR A 107 2.52 15.28 -10.43
C THR A 107 2.47 15.30 -11.95
N GLY A 108 1.83 14.32 -12.58
CA GLY A 108 1.69 14.28 -14.04
C GLY A 108 0.92 15.51 -14.57
N PRO A 109 1.20 15.97 -15.80
CA PRO A 109 0.54 17.14 -16.39
C PRO A 109 -0.99 17.00 -16.40
N PHE A 110 -1.49 15.77 -16.48
CA PHE A 110 -2.91 15.45 -16.43
C PHE A 110 -3.51 15.46 -15.01
N HIS A 111 -2.73 15.20 -13.96
CA HIS A 111 -3.19 15.37 -12.57
C HIS A 111 -3.36 16.85 -12.24
N VAL A 112 -2.36 17.66 -12.59
CA VAL A 112 -2.40 19.11 -12.40
C VAL A 112 -3.58 19.72 -13.16
N LEU A 113 -3.78 19.34 -14.43
CA LEU A 113 -4.94 19.78 -15.19
C LEU A 113 -6.26 19.28 -14.57
N ALA A 114 -6.33 18.03 -14.10
CA ALA A 114 -7.55 17.49 -13.47
C ALA A 114 -7.91 18.21 -12.17
N GLN A 115 -6.94 18.56 -11.31
CA GLN A 115 -7.17 19.32 -10.07
C GLN A 115 -7.60 20.76 -10.35
N CYS A 116 -7.11 21.36 -11.44
CA CYS A 116 -7.54 22.69 -11.88
C CYS A 116 -8.90 22.67 -12.60
N THR A 117 -9.36 21.50 -13.06
CA THR A 117 -10.56 21.36 -13.92
C THR A 117 -11.71 20.58 -13.28
N THR A 118 -11.60 20.14 -12.02
CA THR A 118 -12.72 19.57 -11.25
C THR A 118 -13.91 20.52 -11.16
N SER A 119 -13.69 21.83 -11.26
CA SER A 119 -14.74 22.86 -11.38
C SER A 119 -15.33 23.03 -12.79
N PHE A 120 -14.72 22.48 -13.83
CA PHE A 120 -15.07 22.71 -15.24
C PHE A 120 -15.86 21.57 -15.92
N GLY A 121 -16.17 20.49 -15.20
CA GLY A 121 -17.12 19.47 -15.63
C GLY A 121 -16.86 18.91 -17.04
N VAL A 122 -17.86 19.00 -17.92
CA VAL A 122 -17.85 18.41 -19.29
C VAL A 122 -16.72 18.97 -20.17
N LEU A 123 -16.25 20.19 -19.91
CA LEU A 123 -15.15 20.81 -20.67
C LEU A 123 -13.78 20.13 -20.43
N ALA A 124 -13.65 19.34 -19.36
CA ALA A 124 -12.47 18.55 -19.09
C ALA A 124 -12.42 17.22 -19.88
N ALA A 125 -13.51 16.82 -20.56
CA ALA A 125 -13.58 15.55 -21.28
C ALA A 125 -12.49 15.36 -22.37
N PRO A 126 -12.15 16.38 -23.19
CA PRO A 126 -11.07 16.27 -24.18
C PRO A 126 -9.68 16.10 -23.53
N ILE A 127 -9.47 16.73 -22.37
CA ILE A 127 -8.24 16.63 -21.57
C ILE A 127 -8.06 15.22 -21.03
N PHE A 128 -9.12 14.64 -20.45
CA PHE A 128 -9.10 13.26 -19.95
C PHE A 128 -8.98 12.22 -21.09
N TRP A 129 -9.40 12.57 -22.31
CA TRP A 129 -9.20 11.73 -23.49
C TRP A 129 -7.75 11.77 -23.98
N LEU A 130 -7.13 12.97 -24.06
CA LEU A 130 -5.71 13.12 -24.39
C LEU A 130 -4.81 12.46 -23.34
N SER A 131 -5.14 12.58 -22.05
CA SER A 131 -4.40 11.92 -20.97
C SER A 131 -4.42 10.40 -21.07
N ARG A 132 -5.54 9.85 -21.53
CA ARG A 132 -5.68 8.41 -21.77
C ARG A 132 -4.84 7.92 -22.95
N ILE A 133 -4.64 8.74 -23.97
CA ILE A 133 -3.90 8.36 -25.19
C ILE A 133 -2.39 8.55 -25.02
N PHE A 134 -1.98 9.67 -24.41
CA PHE A 134 -0.58 10.10 -24.36
C PHE A 134 0.06 9.99 -22.97
N GLY A 135 -0.69 9.63 -21.93
CA GLY A 135 -0.15 9.48 -20.57
C GLY A 135 0.73 8.24 -20.43
N THR A 136 1.89 8.39 -19.79
CA THR A 136 2.61 7.26 -19.23
C THR A 136 1.76 6.69 -18.11
N PHE A 137 1.35 5.42 -18.24
CA PHE A 137 0.56 4.77 -17.20
C PHE A 137 1.50 3.95 -16.32
N SER A 138 2.41 4.62 -15.58
CA SER A 138 3.31 3.96 -14.62
C SER A 138 2.55 3.13 -13.57
N TYR A 139 1.25 3.40 -13.40
CA TYR A 139 0.34 2.54 -12.64
C TYR A 139 0.25 1.11 -13.22
N LYS A 140 0.23 0.95 -14.55
CA LYS A 140 0.24 -0.37 -15.21
C LYS A 140 1.59 -1.04 -15.02
N ASP A 141 2.70 -0.31 -15.13
CA ASP A 141 4.03 -0.88 -14.90
C ASP A 141 4.15 -1.48 -13.48
N PHE A 142 3.69 -0.75 -12.47
CA PHE A 142 3.66 -1.29 -11.10
C PHE A 142 2.62 -2.41 -10.94
N GLY A 143 1.51 -2.34 -11.66
CA GLY A 143 0.53 -3.43 -11.77
C GLY A 143 1.13 -4.70 -12.37
N GLU A 144 2.04 -4.60 -13.33
CA GLU A 144 2.76 -5.74 -13.91
C GLU A 144 3.74 -6.35 -12.90
N GLU A 145 4.47 -5.54 -12.12
CA GLU A 145 5.28 -6.05 -11.01
C GLU A 145 4.43 -6.77 -9.94
N THR A 146 3.28 -6.19 -9.63
CA THR A 146 2.31 -6.77 -8.70
C THR A 146 1.74 -8.10 -9.23
N ALA A 147 1.47 -8.19 -10.53
CA ALA A 147 1.00 -9.40 -11.19
C ALA A 147 2.03 -10.54 -11.07
N LYS A 148 3.33 -10.25 -11.19
CA LYS A 148 4.39 -11.26 -10.99
C LYS A 148 4.35 -11.86 -9.58
N VAL A 149 4.11 -11.03 -8.56
CA VAL A 149 3.98 -11.51 -7.16
C VAL A 149 2.76 -12.42 -7.00
N ILE A 150 1.61 -12.03 -7.57
CA ILE A 150 0.38 -12.84 -7.55
C ILE A 150 0.60 -14.17 -8.28
N GLU A 151 1.20 -14.15 -9.46
CA GLU A 151 1.49 -15.36 -10.24
C GLU A 151 2.43 -16.30 -9.52
N LEU A 152 3.49 -15.77 -8.91
CA LEU A 152 4.42 -16.56 -8.10
C LEU A 152 3.66 -17.26 -6.97
N ARG A 153 2.82 -16.52 -6.23
CA ARG A 153 2.01 -17.10 -5.15
C ARG A 153 1.04 -18.18 -5.65
N LYS A 154 0.44 -18.01 -6.83
CA LYS A 154 -0.47 -19.01 -7.43
C LYS A 154 0.26 -20.27 -7.90
N LYS A 155 1.48 -20.15 -8.42
CA LYS A 155 2.28 -21.28 -8.93
C LYS A 155 2.94 -22.11 -7.82
N HIS A 156 3.08 -21.53 -6.63
CA HIS A 156 3.80 -22.10 -5.50
C HIS A 156 2.93 -22.21 -4.25
N PRO A 157 2.13 -23.29 -4.09
CA PRO A 157 1.23 -23.49 -2.94
C PRO A 157 1.95 -23.45 -1.58
N GLU A 158 3.23 -23.81 -1.54
CA GLU A 158 4.09 -23.73 -0.36
C GLU A 158 4.32 -22.29 0.14
N LEU A 159 4.13 -21.29 -0.71
CA LEU A 159 4.23 -19.88 -0.36
C LEU A 159 2.91 -19.32 0.20
N ARG A 160 1.85 -20.14 0.30
CA ARG A 160 0.55 -19.71 0.84
C ARG A 160 0.70 -19.19 2.27
N ARG A 161 0.21 -17.98 2.49
CA ARG A 161 0.18 -17.31 3.81
C ARG A 161 -1.21 -16.77 4.08
N ASN A 162 -1.57 -16.63 5.35
CA ASN A 162 -2.87 -16.10 5.75
C ASN A 162 -2.84 -14.56 5.80
N ASP A 163 -2.57 -13.94 4.64
CA ASP A 163 -2.37 -12.50 4.43
C ASP A 163 -3.46 -11.88 3.53
N MET A 164 -3.41 -10.56 3.33
CA MET A 164 -4.39 -9.84 2.50
C MET A 164 -4.34 -10.28 1.04
N LEU A 165 -3.15 -10.53 0.51
CA LEU A 165 -2.96 -11.06 -0.84
C LEU A 165 -3.69 -12.37 -1.04
N GLN A 166 -3.58 -13.29 -0.09
CA GLN A 166 -4.23 -14.58 -0.17
C GLN A 166 -5.75 -14.46 -0.13
N ASN A 167 -6.30 -13.54 0.67
CA ASN A 167 -7.73 -13.27 0.68
C ASN A 167 -8.23 -12.80 -0.70
N LEU A 168 -7.47 -11.94 -1.39
CA LEU A 168 -7.79 -11.48 -2.74
C LEU A 168 -7.70 -12.61 -3.77
N ILE A 169 -6.67 -13.46 -3.69
CA ILE A 169 -6.50 -14.63 -4.57
C ILE A 169 -7.61 -15.66 -4.33
N ASP A 170 -7.98 -15.93 -3.08
CA ASP A 170 -9.03 -16.89 -2.75
C ASP A 170 -10.41 -16.39 -3.23
N ALA A 171 -10.68 -15.09 -3.10
CA ALA A 171 -11.88 -14.44 -3.63
C ALA A 171 -11.98 -14.51 -5.16
N GLU A 172 -10.86 -14.70 -5.88
CA GLU A 172 -10.86 -14.97 -7.32
C GLU A 172 -11.19 -16.43 -7.63
N TYR A 173 -10.66 -17.39 -6.87
CA TYR A 173 -10.96 -18.81 -7.09
C TYR A 173 -12.43 -19.16 -6.84
N GLU A 174 -13.13 -18.44 -5.96
CA GLU A 174 -14.57 -18.56 -5.78
C GLU A 174 -15.36 -18.22 -7.08
N GLU A 175 -14.79 -17.43 -8.00
CA GLU A 175 -15.36 -17.09 -9.32
C GLU A 175 -15.39 -18.33 -10.22
N LEU A 176 -14.22 -18.99 -10.31
CA LEU A 176 -13.98 -20.15 -11.16
C LEU A 176 -14.78 -21.38 -10.72
N ALA A 177 -15.10 -21.47 -9.42
CA ALA A 177 -15.93 -22.53 -8.86
C ALA A 177 -17.43 -22.23 -9.02
N SER A 178 -17.85 -20.98 -8.85
CA SER A 178 -19.26 -20.58 -8.96
C SER A 178 -19.76 -20.49 -10.41
N THR A 179 -18.92 -20.12 -11.38
CA THR A 179 -19.26 -20.25 -12.82
C THR A 179 -19.49 -21.70 -13.24
N ARG A 180 -18.93 -22.68 -12.51
CA ARG A 180 -19.13 -24.12 -12.75
C ARG A 180 -20.29 -24.73 -11.96
N ALA A 181 -20.78 -24.06 -10.91
CA ALA A 181 -21.84 -24.56 -10.05
C ALA A 181 -22.98 -23.55 -9.92
N SER A 182 -24.03 -23.75 -10.73
CA SER A 182 -25.31 -23.05 -10.62
C SER A 182 -26.00 -23.37 -9.28
N SER A 183 -25.67 -22.64 -8.21
CA SER A 183 -26.39 -22.78 -6.94
C SER A 183 -26.57 -21.42 -6.26
N GLY A 184 -27.84 -20.99 -6.19
CA GLY A 184 -28.28 -19.65 -5.78
C GLY A 184 -28.26 -19.38 -4.27
N VAL A 185 -27.07 -19.42 -3.66
CA VAL A 185 -26.87 -18.81 -2.33
C VAL A 185 -26.03 -17.55 -2.54
N SER A 186 -26.53 -16.42 -2.03
CA SER A 186 -25.88 -15.10 -2.09
C SER A 186 -24.46 -15.18 -1.50
N LYS A 187 -23.48 -15.47 -2.35
CA LYS A 187 -22.06 -15.42 -2.06
C LYS A 187 -21.48 -14.15 -2.67
N THR A 188 -20.60 -13.50 -1.93
CA THR A 188 -19.83 -12.32 -2.32
C THR A 188 -19.37 -12.46 -3.78
N ARG A 189 -19.57 -11.43 -4.62
CA ARG A 189 -19.06 -11.45 -6.00
C ARG A 189 -17.57 -11.77 -5.96
N ALA A 190 -17.20 -12.83 -6.66
CA ALA A 190 -15.82 -13.22 -6.80
C ALA A 190 -15.06 -12.24 -7.72
N LEU A 191 -13.76 -12.08 -7.46
CA LEU A 191 -12.91 -11.07 -8.11
C LEU A 191 -12.24 -11.63 -9.35
N SER A 192 -12.27 -10.89 -10.47
CA SER A 192 -11.47 -11.23 -11.64
C SER A 192 -9.96 -11.06 -11.38
N SER A 193 -9.11 -11.74 -12.16
CA SER A 193 -7.65 -11.59 -12.05
C SER A 193 -7.19 -10.13 -12.19
N GLU A 194 -7.84 -9.36 -13.08
CA GLU A 194 -7.57 -7.92 -13.25
C GLU A 194 -7.90 -7.13 -11.98
N GLU A 195 -9.02 -7.46 -11.31
CA GLU A 195 -9.42 -6.85 -10.04
C GLU A 195 -8.46 -7.22 -8.90
N VAL A 196 -7.97 -8.47 -8.84
CA VAL A 196 -6.96 -8.88 -7.85
C VAL A 196 -5.67 -8.09 -8.02
N ILE A 197 -5.14 -8.02 -9.25
CA ILE A 197 -3.93 -7.24 -9.56
C ILE A 197 -4.13 -5.77 -9.18
N MET A 198 -5.26 -5.19 -9.61
CA MET A 198 -5.58 -3.79 -9.35
C MET A 198 -5.66 -3.48 -7.86
N ASN A 199 -6.42 -4.25 -7.08
CA ASN A 199 -6.58 -3.99 -5.65
C ASN A 199 -5.29 -4.22 -4.87
N THR A 200 -4.50 -5.23 -5.27
CA THR A 200 -3.15 -5.45 -4.73
C THR A 200 -2.27 -4.23 -4.99
N THR A 201 -2.29 -3.69 -6.21
CA THR A 201 -1.53 -2.49 -6.62
C THR A 201 -1.95 -1.27 -5.79
N ILE A 202 -3.26 -1.04 -5.63
CA ILE A 202 -3.81 0.07 -4.81
C ILE A 202 -3.35 -0.03 -3.37
N LEU A 203 -3.45 -1.21 -2.77
CA LEU A 203 -3.11 -1.43 -1.37
C LEU A 203 -1.60 -1.24 -1.12
N PHE A 204 -0.74 -1.69 -2.03
CA PHE A 204 0.70 -1.39 -1.97
C PHE A 204 0.97 0.11 -2.01
N LEU A 205 0.53 0.78 -3.08
CA LEU A 205 0.81 2.20 -3.29
C LEU A 205 0.23 3.06 -2.16
N GLY A 206 -0.98 2.74 -1.73
CA GLY A 206 -1.66 3.45 -0.65
C GLY A 206 -0.96 3.27 0.70
N GLY A 207 -0.46 2.06 0.98
CA GLY A 207 0.14 1.71 2.26
C GLY A 207 1.54 2.29 2.50
N PHE A 208 2.39 2.33 1.47
CA PHE A 208 3.79 2.76 1.69
C PHE A 208 3.94 4.29 1.69
N GLU A 209 3.42 4.99 0.68
CA GLU A 209 3.74 6.41 0.50
C GLU A 209 3.06 7.32 1.52
N THR A 210 1.78 7.07 1.81
CA THR A 210 0.99 7.93 2.70
C THR A 210 1.54 7.90 4.11
N SER A 211 1.85 6.70 4.61
CA SER A 211 2.51 6.50 5.91
C SER A 211 3.91 7.10 5.93
N ALA A 212 4.71 6.96 4.87
CA ALA A 212 6.05 7.54 4.81
C ALA A 212 6.00 9.06 4.90
N THR A 213 5.10 9.67 4.12
CA THR A 213 4.85 11.11 4.11
C THR A 213 4.41 11.60 5.49
N ALA A 214 3.46 10.89 6.14
CA ALA A 214 3.01 11.22 7.47
C ALA A 214 4.16 11.18 8.50
N LEU A 215 4.99 10.14 8.47
CA LEU A 215 6.16 10.02 9.34
C LEU A 215 7.18 11.14 9.10
N SER A 216 7.41 11.54 7.84
CA SER A 216 8.26 12.69 7.50
C SER A 216 7.73 13.99 8.11
N PHE A 217 6.42 14.26 7.98
CA PHE A 217 5.81 15.46 8.56
C PHE A 217 5.83 15.43 10.09
N ILE A 218 5.54 14.29 10.71
CA ILE A 218 5.61 14.13 12.17
C ILE A 218 7.03 14.40 12.65
N THR A 219 8.04 13.81 12.02
CA THR A 219 9.45 14.00 12.38
C THR A 219 9.87 15.47 12.22
N TYR A 220 9.46 16.11 11.13
CA TYR A 220 9.70 17.54 10.91
C TYR A 220 9.04 18.40 12.01
N ALA A 221 7.78 18.14 12.33
CA ALA A 221 7.05 18.88 13.35
C ALA A 221 7.69 18.71 14.73
N LEU A 222 8.03 17.47 15.13
CA LEU A 222 8.72 17.21 16.40
C LEU A 222 10.07 17.93 16.47
N GLY A 223 10.85 17.92 15.38
CA GLY A 223 12.12 18.66 15.32
C GLY A 223 11.97 20.19 15.40
N LYS A 224 10.80 20.74 15.05
CA LYS A 224 10.49 22.17 15.17
C LYS A 224 9.85 22.56 16.51
N HIS A 225 9.37 21.59 17.28
CA HIS A 225 8.65 21.81 18.55
C HIS A 225 9.25 20.95 19.67
N PRO A 226 10.39 21.36 20.27
CA PRO A 226 11.12 20.55 21.25
C PRO A 226 10.32 20.22 22.52
N ASP A 227 9.43 21.11 22.94
CA ASP A 227 8.52 20.89 24.07
C ASP A 227 7.54 19.75 23.80
N VAL A 228 7.00 19.69 22.58
CA VAL A 228 6.12 18.59 22.13
C VAL A 228 6.92 17.31 21.96
N GLN A 229 8.12 17.38 21.37
CA GLN A 229 9.01 16.23 21.23
C GLN A 229 9.34 15.59 22.58
N GLU A 230 9.67 16.40 23.58
CA GLU A 230 9.99 15.91 24.92
C GLU A 230 8.78 15.25 25.58
N ARG A 231 7.59 15.84 25.46
CA ARG A 231 6.35 15.24 25.97
C ARG A 231 6.06 13.87 25.36
N VAL A 232 6.10 13.77 24.03
CA VAL A 232 5.89 12.50 23.31
C VAL A 232 6.93 11.46 23.75
N ARG A 233 8.19 11.88 23.93
CA ARG A 233 9.26 10.99 24.40
C ARG A 233 8.99 10.47 25.82
N GLN A 234 8.45 11.29 26.72
CA GLN A 234 8.07 10.83 28.06
C GLN A 234 6.88 9.87 28.02
N GLU A 235 5.85 10.17 27.24
CA GLU A 235 4.70 9.26 27.06
C GLU A 235 5.14 7.87 26.57
N VAL A 236 6.07 7.81 25.61
CA VAL A 236 6.64 6.53 25.13
C VAL A 236 7.42 5.82 26.23
N LYS A 237 8.24 6.53 27.01
CA LYS A 237 9.00 5.93 28.13
C LYS A 237 8.11 5.38 29.22
N GLU A 238 7.05 6.12 29.58
CA GLU A 238 6.07 5.69 30.56
C GLU A 238 5.38 4.40 30.10
N ALA A 239 4.89 4.36 28.85
CA ALA A 239 4.27 3.16 28.29
C ALA A 239 5.20 1.93 28.27
N LEU A 240 6.50 2.12 28.01
CA LEU A 240 7.50 1.04 28.06
C LEU A 240 7.82 0.59 29.49
N ASN A 241 7.88 1.52 30.44
CA ASN A 241 8.18 1.24 31.85
C ASN A 241 7.01 0.63 32.62
N GLU A 242 5.77 0.95 32.24
CA GLU A 242 4.56 0.37 32.82
C GLU A 242 4.36 -1.10 32.44
N GLY A 243 5.26 -1.67 31.63
CA GLY A 243 5.17 -3.07 31.23
C GLY A 243 3.84 -3.34 30.54
N VAL A 244 3.40 -2.43 29.66
CA VAL A 244 2.19 -2.64 28.85
C VAL A 244 2.44 -3.86 27.98
N SER A 245 1.99 -5.00 28.50
CA SER A 245 2.05 -6.32 27.88
C SER A 245 1.17 -6.30 26.65
N PHE A 246 1.74 -5.94 25.50
CA PHE A 246 1.21 -6.34 24.20
C PHE A 246 1.54 -7.82 23.98
N ILE A 247 0.90 -8.71 24.76
CA ILE A 247 0.90 -10.17 24.56
C ILE A 247 -0.52 -10.58 24.17
#